data_AF-A0A945DUV5-F1
#
_entry.id   AF-A0A945DUV5-F1
#
_cell.length_a   1.000
_cell.length_b   1.000
_cell.length_c   1.000
_cell.angle_alpha   90.00
_cell.angle_beta   90.00
_cell.angle_gamma   90.00
#
_symmetry.space_group_name_H-M   'P 1'
#
loop_
_entity.id
_entity.type
_entity.pdbx_description
1 polymer ?
#
loop_
_entity_poly.entity_id
_entity_poly.type
_entity_poly.pdbx_seq_one_letter_code
_entity_poly.pdbx_strand_id
1 'polypeptide(L)'
;MKHILITIAALLFVGSAYADSKPYKGKVHQIPGKIEAEHYDEGAPGKAYHDLDKKNLGADYREATQVDIEKRPDASNGHGIGWTRKGEWLNYTVEVKEPGTYTIEMPVASKKMGGLFVLEIKGKSLCKPIRIPDTGGWDKLKLIKCADVKLARGRHMIRVVMLDQGPSGSIGDIDYFKFVRNSK
;
A
#
# COMPACT_ATOMS: atom_id res chain seq x y z
N MET A 1 51.38 15.31 6.92
CA MET A 1 50.60 14.12 6.53
C MET A 1 49.13 14.43 6.78
N LYS A 2 48.29 14.47 5.73
CA LYS A 2 46.86 14.81 5.86
C LYS A 2 46.10 13.56 6.30
N HIS A 3 45.49 13.61 7.49
CA HIS A 3 44.57 12.58 7.94
C HIS A 3 43.23 12.74 7.21
N ILE A 4 42.93 11.80 6.33
CA ILE A 4 41.61 11.65 5.71
C ILE A 4 40.75 10.86 6.70
N LEU A 5 39.79 11.55 7.34
CA LEU A 5 38.70 10.89 8.05
C LEU A 5 37.74 10.32 6.99
N ILE A 6 37.76 9.01 6.80
CA ILE A 6 36.71 8.30 6.08
C ILE A 6 35.55 8.12 7.06
N THR A 7 34.54 8.96 6.92
CA THR A 7 33.26 8.75 7.61
C THR A 7 32.58 7.54 6.97
N ILE A 8 32.75 6.36 7.58
CA ILE A 8 31.97 5.18 7.21
C ILE A 8 30.51 5.48 7.57
N ALA A 9 29.70 5.75 6.56
CA ALA A 9 28.25 5.74 6.70
C ALA A 9 27.86 4.35 7.21
N ALA A 10 27.34 4.28 8.43
CA ALA A 10 26.78 3.06 8.98
C ALA A 10 25.63 2.61 8.06
N LEU A 11 25.90 1.63 7.21
CA LEU A 11 24.88 0.88 6.48
C LEU A 11 24.14 0.06 7.54
N LEU A 12 23.16 0.69 8.19
CA LEU A 12 22.23 0.01 9.09
C LEU A 12 21.56 -1.11 8.28
N PHE A 13 21.98 -2.34 8.55
CA PHE A 13 21.27 -3.54 8.13
C PHE A 13 19.87 -3.49 8.75
N VAL A 14 18.91 -2.98 8.00
CA VAL A 14 17.50 -3.11 8.35
C VAL A 14 17.18 -4.59 8.15
N GLY A 15 17.06 -5.32 9.26
CA GLY A 15 17.03 -6.78 9.29
C GLY A 15 16.04 -7.42 8.31
N SER A 16 16.54 -8.48 7.66
CA SER A 16 15.89 -9.65 7.03
C SER A 16 14.55 -9.49 6.28
N ALA A 17 13.55 -8.77 6.79
CA ALA A 17 12.22 -8.65 6.18
C ALA A 17 12.19 -7.77 4.91
N TYR A 18 13.13 -6.82 4.77
CA TYR A 18 13.23 -5.95 3.58
C TYR A 18 14.05 -6.57 2.44
N ALA A 19 14.89 -7.59 2.70
CA ALA A 19 15.78 -8.11 1.67
C ALA A 19 15.01 -8.75 0.51
N ASP A 20 13.87 -9.37 0.84
CA ASP A 20 13.02 -10.10 -0.11
C ASP A 20 11.79 -9.28 -0.59
N SER A 21 11.61 -8.05 -0.10
CA SER A 21 10.56 -7.09 -0.49
C SER A 21 11.21 -5.80 -0.97
N LYS A 22 11.30 -5.63 -2.28
CA LYS A 22 12.07 -4.55 -2.92
C LYS A 22 11.15 -3.46 -3.45
N PRO A 23 11.56 -2.19 -3.46
CA PRO A 23 10.74 -1.12 -4.02
C PRO A 23 10.33 -1.42 -5.46
N TYR A 24 9.07 -1.15 -5.81
CA TYR A 24 8.54 -1.34 -7.16
C TYR A 24 9.41 -0.65 -8.22
N LYS A 25 9.88 -1.41 -9.22
CA LYS A 25 10.82 -0.95 -10.26
C LYS A 25 12.08 -0.26 -9.70
N GLY A 26 12.54 -0.69 -8.52
CA GLY A 26 13.69 -0.11 -7.82
C GLY A 26 13.47 1.30 -7.27
N LYS A 27 12.25 1.84 -7.34
CA LYS A 27 11.92 3.21 -6.92
C LYS A 27 11.17 3.24 -5.60
N VAL A 28 11.73 3.93 -4.62
CA VAL A 28 11.12 4.13 -3.31
C VAL A 28 10.02 5.17 -3.40
N HIS A 29 8.84 4.81 -2.90
CA HIS A 29 7.69 5.70 -2.82
C HIS A 29 7.96 6.85 -1.86
N GLN A 30 7.54 8.06 -2.22
CA GLN A 30 7.83 9.26 -1.45
C GLN A 30 6.60 9.71 -0.67
N ILE A 31 6.77 10.03 0.61
CA ILE A 31 5.73 10.60 1.48
C ILE A 31 6.20 11.99 1.95
N PRO A 32 5.41 13.07 1.77
CA PRO A 32 4.09 13.11 1.12
C PRO A 32 4.14 12.76 -0.37
N GLY A 33 3.04 12.21 -0.88
CA GLY A 33 2.95 11.74 -2.26
C GLY A 33 1.84 10.70 -2.46
N LYS A 34 1.63 10.32 -3.72
CA LYS A 34 0.69 9.27 -4.14
C LYS A 34 1.45 7.97 -4.39
N ILE A 35 0.88 6.86 -3.95
CA ILE A 35 1.36 5.50 -4.14
C ILE A 35 0.22 4.72 -4.78
N GLU A 36 0.36 4.32 -6.05
CA GLU A 36 -0.65 3.48 -6.71
C GLU A 36 -0.72 2.12 -6.00
N ALA A 37 -1.92 1.57 -5.81
CA ALA A 37 -2.10 0.36 -5.03
C ALA A 37 -1.42 -0.85 -5.68
N GLU A 38 -1.42 -0.94 -7.00
CA GLU A 38 -0.74 -1.98 -7.78
C GLU A 38 0.79 -1.78 -7.88
N HIS A 39 1.33 -0.67 -7.35
CA HIS A 39 2.78 -0.41 -7.23
C HIS A 39 3.35 -0.86 -5.87
N TYR A 40 2.80 -1.94 -5.31
CA TYR A 40 3.41 -2.63 -4.16
C TYR A 40 4.79 -3.18 -4.53
N ASP A 41 5.60 -3.50 -3.51
CA ASP A 41 6.96 -4.00 -3.65
C ASP A 41 7.08 -5.22 -4.59
N GLU A 42 8.25 -5.40 -5.18
CA GLU A 42 8.64 -6.57 -5.96
C GLU A 42 9.30 -7.62 -5.06
N GLY A 43 8.95 -8.89 -5.28
CA GLY A 43 9.48 -10.01 -4.53
C GLY A 43 8.60 -11.25 -4.69
N ALA A 44 9.01 -12.36 -4.11
CA ALA A 44 8.23 -13.60 -4.16
C ALA A 44 6.92 -13.48 -3.34
N PRO A 45 5.88 -14.27 -3.67
CA PRO A 45 4.74 -14.49 -2.78
C PRO A 45 5.20 -14.90 -1.37
N GLY A 46 4.50 -14.40 -0.35
CA GLY A 46 4.86 -14.56 1.06
C GLY A 46 6.00 -13.65 1.53
N LYS A 47 6.65 -12.90 0.62
CA LYS A 47 7.72 -11.96 0.93
C LYS A 47 7.31 -10.50 0.71
N ALA A 48 6.94 -10.16 -0.52
CA ALA A 48 6.51 -8.81 -0.89
C ALA A 48 4.99 -8.60 -0.82
N TYR A 49 4.24 -9.68 -1.05
CA TYR A 49 2.80 -9.72 -0.97
C TYR A 49 2.33 -11.12 -0.57
N HIS A 50 1.07 -11.26 -0.19
CA HIS A 50 0.35 -12.52 -0.12
C HIS A 50 -1.01 -12.33 -0.76
N ASP A 51 -1.27 -13.16 -1.76
CA ASP A 51 -2.56 -13.30 -2.41
C ASP A 51 -3.04 -14.74 -2.24
N LEU A 52 -4.35 -14.97 -2.21
CA LEU A 52 -4.93 -16.31 -2.05
C LEU A 52 -5.07 -17.05 -3.38
N ASP A 53 -5.04 -16.34 -4.49
CA ASP A 53 -5.16 -16.91 -5.81
C ASP A 53 -3.81 -17.41 -6.34
N LYS A 54 -3.85 -18.44 -7.20
CA LYS A 54 -2.61 -19.03 -7.75
C LYS A 54 -1.95 -18.13 -8.79
N LYS A 55 -2.69 -17.17 -9.34
CA LYS A 55 -2.31 -16.22 -10.39
C LYS A 55 -3.24 -15.00 -10.33
N ASN A 56 -2.76 -13.87 -10.82
CA ASN A 56 -3.59 -12.69 -11.08
C ASN A 56 -4.75 -13.05 -12.04
N LEU A 57 -5.98 -12.75 -11.62
CA LEU A 57 -7.23 -12.96 -12.34
C LEU A 57 -7.71 -11.73 -13.12
N GLY A 58 -7.03 -10.60 -12.94
CA GLY A 58 -7.34 -9.34 -13.60
C GLY A 58 -6.46 -9.04 -14.83
N ALA A 59 -6.05 -7.78 -14.93
CA ALA A 59 -5.22 -7.21 -15.96
C ALA A 59 -3.78 -7.68 -15.86
N ASP A 60 -3.16 -7.95 -17.01
CA ASP A 60 -1.71 -8.14 -17.12
C ASP A 60 -0.98 -6.79 -17.00
N TYR A 61 -0.86 -6.30 -15.76
CA TYR A 61 -0.14 -5.07 -15.41
C TYR A 61 1.27 -5.37 -14.88
N ARG A 62 1.45 -6.55 -14.26
CA ARG A 62 2.72 -7.04 -13.72
C ARG A 62 2.90 -8.48 -14.19
N GLU A 63 4.03 -8.75 -14.85
CA GLU A 63 4.30 -10.03 -15.54
C GLU A 63 4.27 -11.27 -14.62
N ALA A 64 4.67 -11.13 -13.35
CA ALA A 64 4.79 -12.25 -12.42
C ALA A 64 4.17 -11.91 -11.04
N THR A 65 2.84 -11.94 -10.97
CA THR A 65 2.14 -11.76 -9.69
C THR A 65 0.88 -12.61 -9.55
N GLN A 66 0.53 -12.86 -8.29
CA GLN A 66 -0.77 -13.42 -7.89
C GLN A 66 -1.79 -12.32 -7.54
N VAL A 67 -1.33 -11.10 -7.24
CA VAL A 67 -2.20 -9.99 -6.87
C VAL A 67 -3.14 -9.64 -8.01
N ASP A 68 -4.43 -9.61 -7.70
CA ASP A 68 -5.47 -9.25 -8.64
C ASP A 68 -5.48 -7.74 -8.93
N ILE A 69 -5.02 -7.38 -10.13
CA ILE A 69 -4.93 -5.98 -10.59
C ILE A 69 -6.02 -5.75 -11.60
N GLU A 70 -6.91 -4.80 -11.38
CA GLU A 70 -8.04 -4.55 -12.29
C GLU A 70 -7.70 -3.50 -13.35
N LYS A 71 -8.34 -3.60 -14.52
CA LYS A 71 -8.48 -2.45 -15.42
C LYS A 71 -9.62 -1.59 -14.92
N ARG A 72 -9.33 -0.34 -14.60
CA ARG A 72 -10.29 0.60 -14.04
C ARG A 72 -10.15 1.99 -14.69
N PRO A 73 -10.97 2.31 -15.70
CA PRO A 73 -10.87 3.59 -16.43
C PRO A 73 -11.06 4.85 -15.56
N ASP A 74 -11.79 4.75 -14.44
CA ASP A 74 -11.98 5.83 -13.47
C ASP A 74 -10.84 5.94 -12.44
N ALA A 75 -9.87 5.01 -12.45
CA ALA A 75 -8.68 5.05 -11.60
C ALA A 75 -7.62 6.01 -12.11
N SER A 76 -6.76 6.45 -11.20
CA SER A 76 -5.77 7.49 -11.43
C SER A 76 -4.73 7.17 -12.52
N ASN A 77 -4.49 5.89 -12.83
CA ASN A 77 -3.65 5.45 -13.95
C ASN A 77 -4.30 4.34 -14.79
N GLY A 78 -5.62 4.19 -14.71
CA GLY A 78 -6.37 3.14 -15.39
C GLY A 78 -6.35 1.77 -14.70
N HIS A 79 -5.73 1.63 -13.52
CA HIS A 79 -5.61 0.38 -12.78
C HIS A 79 -5.80 0.59 -11.27
N GLY A 80 -6.05 -0.51 -10.56
CA GLY A 80 -6.08 -0.57 -9.10
C GLY A 80 -6.03 -2.03 -8.65
N ILE A 81 -6.03 -2.29 -7.35
CA ILE A 81 -6.19 -3.66 -6.83
C ILE A 81 -7.67 -3.95 -6.59
N GLY A 82 -8.09 -5.18 -6.89
CA GLY A 82 -9.45 -5.66 -6.71
C GLY A 82 -9.46 -7.12 -6.28
N TRP A 83 -10.64 -7.74 -6.28
CA TRP A 83 -10.84 -9.12 -5.78
C TRP A 83 -10.26 -9.42 -4.39
N THR A 84 -9.95 -8.38 -3.62
CA THR A 84 -9.20 -8.47 -2.36
C THR A 84 -9.90 -9.33 -1.30
N ARG A 85 -9.15 -10.21 -0.64
CA ARG A 85 -9.68 -11.21 0.29
C ARG A 85 -9.05 -11.16 1.67
N LYS A 86 -9.82 -11.60 2.66
CA LYS A 86 -9.35 -11.68 4.05
C LYS A 86 -8.08 -12.54 4.12
N GLY A 87 -7.04 -12.00 4.74
CA GLY A 87 -5.74 -12.66 4.90
C GLY A 87 -4.68 -12.18 3.90
N GLU A 88 -5.08 -11.51 2.82
CA GLU A 88 -4.14 -10.94 1.85
C GLU A 88 -3.43 -9.71 2.38
N TRP A 89 -2.24 -9.44 1.85
CA TRP A 89 -1.47 -8.25 2.20
C TRP A 89 -0.46 -7.84 1.13
N LEU A 90 -0.13 -6.55 1.10
CA LEU A 90 0.80 -5.93 0.16
C LEU A 90 1.80 -5.04 0.92
N ASN A 91 3.10 -5.18 0.65
CA ASN A 91 4.13 -4.28 1.20
C ASN A 91 4.41 -3.12 0.26
N TYR A 92 4.70 -1.95 0.83
CA TYR A 92 5.13 -0.76 0.12
C TYR A 92 6.34 -0.17 0.82
N THR A 93 7.49 -0.17 0.17
CA THR A 93 8.69 0.51 0.65
C THR A 93 8.57 2.01 0.38
N VAL A 94 8.53 2.78 1.46
CA VAL A 94 8.33 4.23 1.43
C VAL A 94 9.48 4.98 2.10
N GLU A 95 9.67 6.23 1.71
CA GLU A 95 10.53 7.19 2.38
C GLU A 95 9.71 8.42 2.78
N VAL A 96 9.60 8.62 4.09
CA VAL A 96 8.94 9.78 4.69
C VAL A 96 9.96 10.91 4.76
N LYS A 97 9.78 11.94 3.93
CA LYS A 97 10.73 13.06 3.81
C LYS A 97 10.81 13.91 5.08
N GLU A 98 9.68 14.10 5.77
CA GLU A 98 9.61 14.91 6.98
C GLU A 98 8.75 14.21 8.03
N PRO A 99 9.10 14.27 9.33
CA PRO A 99 8.19 13.75 10.33
C PRO A 99 6.95 14.66 10.41
N GLY A 100 5.81 14.08 10.79
CA GLY A 100 4.60 14.87 11.00
C GLY A 100 3.32 14.06 11.00
N THR A 101 2.21 14.80 11.01
CA THR A 101 0.87 14.26 10.91
C THR A 101 0.40 14.34 9.46
N TYR A 102 -0.19 13.26 8.97
CA TYR A 102 -0.65 13.09 7.61
C TYR A 102 -2.11 12.64 7.59
N THR A 103 -2.78 12.99 6.50
CA THR A 103 -4.03 12.38 6.06
C THR A 103 -3.71 11.45 4.90
N ILE A 104 -4.24 10.24 4.95
CA ILE A 104 -4.19 9.27 3.86
C ILE A 104 -5.52 9.36 3.12
N GLU A 105 -5.48 9.69 1.83
CA GLU A 105 -6.62 9.69 0.93
C GLU A 105 -6.59 8.41 0.07
N MET A 106 -7.73 7.72 -0.01
CA MET A 106 -7.88 6.44 -0.72
C MET A 106 -9.17 6.44 -1.52
N PRO A 107 -9.14 6.52 -2.86
CA PRO A 107 -10.30 6.18 -3.67
C PRO A 107 -10.52 4.67 -3.61
N VAL A 108 -11.75 4.28 -3.27
CA VAL A 108 -12.16 2.88 -3.12
C VAL A 108 -13.49 2.62 -3.80
N ALA A 109 -13.78 1.37 -4.17
CA ALA A 109 -15.09 0.97 -4.69
C ALA A 109 -15.59 -0.34 -4.09
N SER A 110 -16.90 -0.47 -3.96
CA SER A 110 -17.57 -1.72 -3.62
C SER A 110 -19.04 -1.68 -4.03
N LYS A 111 -19.57 -2.81 -4.53
CA LYS A 111 -20.97 -2.97 -4.94
C LYS A 111 -21.97 -3.11 -3.77
N LYS A 112 -21.46 -3.45 -2.58
CA LYS A 112 -22.20 -3.54 -1.31
C LYS A 112 -21.34 -2.92 -0.22
N MET A 113 -21.77 -2.96 1.04
CA MET A 113 -20.87 -2.68 2.17
C MET A 113 -19.57 -3.48 2.01
N GLY A 114 -18.43 -2.81 1.92
CA GLY A 114 -17.14 -3.45 1.78
C GLY A 114 -16.62 -4.03 3.09
N GLY A 115 -15.46 -4.65 2.98
CA GLY A 115 -14.72 -5.21 4.09
C GLY A 115 -13.89 -4.20 4.87
N LEU A 116 -13.00 -4.73 5.70
CA LEU A 116 -12.05 -4.00 6.53
C LEU A 116 -10.63 -4.27 6.05
N PHE A 117 -9.83 -3.21 6.00
CA PHE A 117 -8.38 -3.31 5.84
C PHE A 117 -7.67 -2.37 6.79
N VAL A 118 -6.35 -2.50 6.89
CA VAL A 118 -5.51 -1.58 7.67
C VAL A 118 -4.19 -1.32 6.95
N LEU A 119 -3.65 -0.13 7.14
CA LEU A 119 -2.25 0.17 6.82
C LEU A 119 -1.45 0.12 8.13
N GLU A 120 -0.32 -0.58 8.13
CA GLU A 120 0.52 -0.75 9.30
C GLU A 120 2.00 -0.58 9.00
N ILE A 121 2.78 -0.21 10.03
CA ILE A 121 4.24 -0.28 10.02
C ILE A 121 4.64 -1.18 11.17
N LYS A 122 5.36 -2.28 10.87
CA LYS A 122 5.82 -3.28 11.86
C LYS A 122 4.68 -3.81 12.75
N GLY A 123 3.53 -4.15 12.15
CA GLY A 123 2.35 -4.66 12.87
C GLY A 123 1.56 -3.61 13.66
N LYS A 124 2.00 -2.34 13.68
CA LYS A 124 1.27 -1.25 14.31
C LYS A 124 0.45 -0.50 13.27
N SER A 125 -0.87 -0.56 13.41
CA SER A 125 -1.79 0.16 12.56
C SER A 125 -1.53 1.67 12.57
N LEU A 126 -1.53 2.28 11.39
CA LEU A 126 -1.36 3.72 11.18
C LEU A 126 -2.61 4.50 11.60
N CYS A 127 -3.78 3.87 11.51
CA CYS A 127 -5.05 4.36 12.04
C CYS A 127 -5.98 3.18 12.37
N LYS A 128 -7.22 3.48 12.77
CA LYS A 128 -8.25 2.46 13.00
C LYS A 128 -8.50 1.66 11.71
N PRO A 129 -8.91 0.37 11.80
CA PRO A 129 -9.33 -0.41 10.65
C PRO A 129 -10.31 0.38 9.77
N ILE A 130 -10.03 0.41 8.47
CA ILE A 130 -10.74 1.21 7.48
C ILE A 130 -11.78 0.32 6.82
N ARG A 131 -13.05 0.74 6.88
CA ARG A 131 -14.14 0.07 6.19
C ARG A 131 -14.35 0.72 4.82
N ILE A 132 -14.35 -0.09 3.77
CA ILE A 132 -14.80 0.38 2.44
C ILE A 132 -16.33 0.49 2.48
N PRO A 133 -16.90 1.68 2.19
CA PRO A 133 -18.36 1.84 2.17
C PRO A 133 -18.96 1.20 0.92
N ASP A 134 -20.29 1.06 0.91
CA ASP A 134 -21.01 0.82 -0.34
C ASP A 134 -20.89 2.05 -1.24
N THR A 135 -20.18 1.90 -2.36
CA THR A 135 -20.00 2.99 -3.32
C THR A 135 -21.08 3.00 -4.40
N GLY A 136 -21.95 1.98 -4.43
CA GLY A 136 -23.03 1.81 -5.38
C GLY A 136 -22.61 1.16 -6.70
N GLY A 137 -21.42 0.55 -6.75
CA GLY A 137 -20.87 -0.12 -7.94
C GLY A 137 -19.35 -0.27 -7.89
N TRP A 138 -18.82 -1.29 -8.56
CA TRP A 138 -17.37 -1.50 -8.72
C TRP A 138 -16.73 -0.43 -9.63
N ASP A 139 -17.54 0.16 -10.50
CA ASP A 139 -17.23 1.25 -11.44
C ASP A 139 -17.39 2.65 -10.84
N LYS A 140 -17.44 2.75 -9.49
CA LYS A 140 -17.69 4.00 -8.78
C LYS A 140 -16.70 4.18 -7.64
N LEU A 141 -15.56 4.79 -7.93
CA LEU A 141 -14.63 5.21 -6.88
C LEU A 141 -15.24 6.32 -6.00
N LYS A 142 -15.10 6.15 -4.68
CA LYS A 142 -15.35 7.19 -3.68
C LYS A 142 -14.10 7.41 -2.84
N LEU A 143 -13.75 8.67 -2.62
CA LEU A 143 -12.63 9.03 -1.76
C LEU A 143 -12.99 8.84 -0.30
N ILE A 144 -12.26 7.97 0.39
CA ILE A 144 -12.26 7.87 1.86
C ILE A 144 -10.93 8.39 2.42
N LYS A 145 -10.92 8.72 3.72
CA LYS A 145 -9.77 9.30 4.39
C LYS A 145 -9.49 8.64 5.74
N CYS A 146 -8.21 8.54 6.06
CA CYS A 146 -7.72 8.21 7.39
C CYS A 146 -6.84 9.38 7.85
N ALA A 147 -7.32 10.15 8.83
CA ALA A 147 -6.66 11.34 9.34
C ALA A 147 -5.73 11.03 10.53
N ASP A 148 -4.96 12.04 10.92
CA ASP A 148 -4.10 12.04 12.11
C ASP A 148 -3.03 10.94 12.17
N VAL A 149 -2.55 10.49 11.00
CA VAL A 149 -1.50 9.48 10.87
C VAL A 149 -0.15 10.10 11.17
N LYS A 150 0.47 9.69 12.27
CA LYS A 150 1.80 10.16 12.68
C LYS A 150 2.89 9.31 12.03
N LEU A 151 3.72 9.94 11.20
CA LEU A 151 4.84 9.28 10.54
C LEU A 151 6.16 9.90 10.98
N ALA A 152 7.15 9.04 11.27
CA ALA A 152 8.52 9.45 11.53
C ALA A 152 9.27 9.59 10.19
N ARG A 153 10.25 10.51 10.13
CA ARG A 153 11.14 10.64 8.97
C ARG A 153 11.90 9.34 8.71
N GLY A 154 12.18 9.06 7.45
CA GLY A 154 13.06 7.97 7.02
C GLY A 154 12.32 6.87 6.28
N ARG A 155 13.01 5.75 6.07
CA ARG A 155 12.50 4.59 5.34
C ARG A 155 11.60 3.73 6.21
N HIS A 156 10.46 3.33 5.66
CA HIS A 156 9.52 2.40 6.27
C HIS A 156 8.99 1.41 5.24
N MET A 157 8.43 0.31 5.73
CA MET A 157 7.58 -0.59 4.97
C MET A 157 6.18 -0.42 5.54
N ILE A 158 5.31 0.14 4.71
CA ILE A 158 3.88 0.16 4.99
C ILE A 158 3.31 -1.13 4.44
N ARG A 159 2.59 -1.89 5.27
CA ARG A 159 1.83 -3.05 4.83
C ARG A 159 0.35 -2.72 4.83
N VAL A 160 -0.32 -3.02 3.73
CA VAL A 160 -1.78 -3.05 3.65
C VAL A 160 -2.22 -4.48 3.98
N VAL A 161 -3.10 -4.67 4.95
CA VAL A 161 -3.61 -5.99 5.36
C VAL A 161 -5.13 -6.02 5.21
N MET A 162 -5.63 -7.03 4.51
CA MET A 162 -7.04 -7.29 4.33
C MET A 162 -7.57 -8.11 5.52
N LEU A 163 -8.39 -7.49 6.37
CA LEU A 163 -8.77 -8.03 7.68
C LEU A 163 -10.06 -8.85 7.64
N ASP A 164 -11.06 -8.39 6.89
CA ASP A 164 -12.38 -9.02 6.86
C ASP A 164 -13.15 -8.65 5.59
N GLN A 165 -13.85 -9.59 4.98
CA GLN A 165 -14.58 -9.37 3.73
C GLN A 165 -15.99 -8.79 3.97
N GLY A 166 -16.50 -8.02 3.02
CA GLY A 166 -17.89 -7.60 2.99
C GLY A 166 -18.82 -8.67 2.37
N PRO A 167 -20.15 -8.44 2.34
CA PRO A 167 -21.12 -9.37 1.74
C PRO A 167 -20.99 -9.55 0.23
N SER A 168 -20.10 -8.82 -0.44
CA SER A 168 -19.70 -9.03 -1.82
C SER A 168 -18.62 -10.11 -1.99
N GLY A 169 -18.06 -10.64 -0.90
CA GLY A 169 -16.96 -11.60 -0.92
C GLY A 169 -15.58 -10.96 -1.15
N SER A 170 -15.49 -9.63 -1.15
CA SER A 170 -14.25 -8.86 -1.30
C SER A 170 -14.16 -7.79 -0.20
N ILE A 171 -12.95 -7.32 0.12
CA ILE A 171 -12.78 -6.11 0.94
C ILE A 171 -13.28 -4.91 0.15
N GLY A 172 -12.91 -4.87 -1.12
CA GLY A 172 -13.25 -3.84 -2.06
C GLY A 172 -12.02 -3.44 -2.88
N ASP A 173 -12.26 -2.53 -3.80
CA ASP A 173 -11.23 -2.09 -4.71
C ASP A 173 -10.52 -0.86 -4.18
N ILE A 174 -9.24 -0.73 -4.50
CA ILE A 174 -8.41 0.38 -4.04
C ILE A 174 -7.55 0.88 -5.22
N ASP A 175 -7.66 2.17 -5.54
CA ASP A 175 -6.87 2.83 -6.60
C ASP A 175 -5.47 3.19 -6.08
N TYR A 176 -5.38 4.05 -5.06
CA TYR A 176 -4.11 4.51 -4.52
C TYR A 176 -4.18 4.88 -3.04
N PHE A 177 -3.00 5.09 -2.45
CA PHE A 177 -2.80 5.73 -1.15
C PHE A 177 -2.07 7.06 -1.33
N LYS A 178 -2.72 8.18 -1.01
CA LYS A 178 -2.10 9.51 -1.10
C LYS A 178 -1.91 10.10 0.28
N PHE A 179 -0.65 10.30 0.65
CA PHE A 179 -0.26 10.89 1.93
C PHE A 179 -0.13 12.40 1.77
N VAL A 180 -1.08 13.13 2.35
CA VAL A 180 -1.09 14.59 2.39
C VAL A 180 -0.65 15.02 3.78
N ARG A 181 0.40 15.83 3.88
CA ARG A 181 0.81 16.37 5.17
C ARG A 181 -0.25 17.35 5.66
N ASN A 182 -0.68 17.23 6.91
CA ASN A 182 -1.59 18.21 7.49
C ASN A 182 -0.85 19.54 7.63
N SER A 183 -1.51 20.64 7.27
CA SER A 183 -1.01 21.98 7.55
C SER A 183 -0.76 22.12 9.06
N LYS A 184 0.34 22.76 9.44
CA LYS A 184 0.57 23.17 10.83
C LYS A 184 -0.44 24.23 11.24
#